data_AF-A0A293N0D0-F1
#
_entry.id   AF-A0A293N0D0-F1
#
_cell.length_a   1.000
_cell.length_b   1.000
_cell.length_c   1.000
_cell.angle_alpha   90.00
_cell.angle_beta   90.00
_cell.angle_gamma   90.00
#
_symmetry.space_group_name_H-M   'P 1'
#
loop_
_entity.id
_entity.type
_entity.pdbx_description
1 polymer ?
#
loop_
_entity_poly.entity_id
_entity_poly.type
_entity_poly.pdbx_seq_one_letter_code
_entity_poly.pdbx_strand_id
1 'polypeptide(L)'
;MADLEVKKYQLHKPSLEEVAKVLNDGLRDCFKEVDVAVTDCPDLKQKPFMLASEGICGNPRLADVGGVPYLVPLARTDKVCCVLWALAGDARGKLQTHNQTD
;
A
#
# COMPACT_ATOMS: atom_id res chain seq x y z
N MET A 1 7.19 22.61 7.75
CA MET A 1 6.73 21.21 7.94
C MET A 1 7.97 20.36 8.02
N ALA A 2 8.10 19.47 9.01
CA ALA A 2 9.29 18.63 9.12
C ALA A 2 9.39 17.70 7.91
N ASP A 3 10.57 17.60 7.29
CA ASP A 3 10.83 16.58 6.28
C ASP A 3 10.79 15.20 6.95
N LEU A 4 9.74 14.44 6.65
CA LEU A 4 9.65 13.04 7.06
C LEU A 4 10.55 12.21 6.15
N GLU A 5 11.51 11.50 6.74
CA GLU A 5 12.33 10.54 6.02
C GLU A 5 11.46 9.38 5.51
N VAL A 6 11.45 9.16 4.20
CA VAL A 6 10.73 8.05 3.57
C VAL A 6 11.74 6.98 3.15
N LYS A 7 11.64 5.79 3.74
CA LYS A 7 12.44 4.63 3.36
C LYS A 7 11.68 3.79 2.34
N LYS A 8 12.34 3.45 1.23
CA LYS A 8 11.78 2.62 0.15
C LYS A 8 12.40 1.23 0.20
N TYR A 9 11.55 0.21 0.12
CA TYR A 9 11.97 -1.18 0.03
C TYR A 9 11.33 -1.81 -1.21
N GLN A 10 12.12 -2.57 -1.97
CA GLN A 10 11.59 -3.38 -3.05
C GLN A 10 11.19 -4.74 -2.48
N LEU A 11 9.91 -5.07 -2.63
CA LEU A 11 9.36 -6.36 -2.20
C LEU A 11 9.52 -7.39 -3.33
N HIS A 12 9.70 -8.65 -2.93
CA HIS A 12 9.58 -9.77 -3.85
C HIS A 12 8.18 -9.79 -4.47
N LYS A 13 8.10 -10.07 -5.78
CA LYS A 13 6.86 -10.12 -6.55
C LYS A 13 6.70 -11.51 -7.16
N PRO A 14 6.20 -12.50 -6.39
CA PRO A 14 5.87 -13.82 -6.93
C PRO A 14 4.77 -13.72 -7.98
N SER A 15 4.59 -14.78 -8.78
CA SER A 15 3.45 -14.83 -9.71
C SER A 15 2.13 -14.99 -8.96
N LEU A 16 1.01 -14.59 -9.57
CA LEU A 16 -0.29 -14.72 -8.94
C LEU A 16 -0.67 -16.18 -8.69
N GLU A 17 -0.25 -17.08 -9.58
CA GLU A 17 -0.46 -18.52 -9.49
C GLU A 17 0.31 -19.12 -8.32
N GLU A 18 1.55 -18.69 -8.09
CA GLU A 18 2.34 -19.10 -6.93
C GLU A 18 1.66 -18.67 -5.62
N VAL A 19 1.23 -17.41 -5.55
CA VAL A 19 0.51 -16.88 -4.38
C VAL A 19 -0.78 -17.65 -4.13
N ALA A 20 -1.59 -17.88 -5.18
CA ALA A 20 -2.84 -18.61 -5.07
C ALA A 20 -2.62 -20.03 -4.54
N LYS A 21 -1.59 -20.73 -5.06
CA LYS A 21 -1.24 -22.08 -4.61
C LYS A 21 -0.84 -22.10 -3.14
N VAL A 22 0.13 -21.26 -2.73
CA VAL A 22 0.64 -21.25 -1.35
C VAL A 22 -0.46 -20.88 -0.36
N LEU A 23 -1.34 -19.94 -0.71
CA LEU A 23 -2.49 -19.59 0.13
C LEU A 23 -3.51 -20.73 0.21
N ASN A 24 -3.83 -21.41 -0.91
CA ASN A 24 -4.76 -22.54 -0.90
C ASN A 24 -4.25 -23.66 0.02
N ASP A 25 -2.97 -24.00 -0.11
CA ASP A 25 -2.35 -25.07 0.67
C ASP A 25 -2.29 -24.68 2.16
N GLY A 26 -1.80 -23.48 2.49
CA GLY A 26 -1.62 -23.05 3.88
C GLY A 26 -2.91 -22.77 4.65
N LEU A 27 -4.00 -22.38 3.97
CA LEU A 27 -5.28 -22.10 4.65
C LEU A 27 -6.05 -23.36 5.02
N ARG A 28 -5.78 -24.52 4.40
CA ARG A 28 -6.48 -25.79 4.68
C ARG A 28 -6.28 -26.30 6.11
N ASP A 29 -5.20 -25.88 6.77
CA ASP A 29 -4.96 -26.23 8.17
C ASP A 29 -5.85 -25.43 9.13
N CYS A 30 -6.40 -24.29 8.67
CA CYS A 30 -7.21 -23.36 9.46
C CYS A 30 -8.70 -23.44 9.16
N PHE A 31 -9.07 -23.88 7.96
CA PHE A 31 -10.45 -23.86 7.47
C PHE A 31 -10.85 -25.21 6.89
N LYS A 32 -12.11 -25.59 7.12
CA LYS A 32 -12.67 -26.86 6.62
C LYS A 32 -12.74 -26.90 5.08
N GLU A 33 -13.10 -25.78 4.46
CA GLU A 33 -13.25 -25.65 3.01
C GLU A 33 -12.49 -24.40 2.55
N VAL A 34 -11.67 -24.56 1.52
CA VAL A 34 -10.80 -23.52 0.97
C VAL A 34 -10.80 -23.62 -0.55
N ASP A 35 -11.06 -22.50 -1.21
CA ASP A 35 -10.85 -22.33 -2.64
C ASP A 35 -10.16 -20.99 -2.89
N VAL A 36 -9.09 -21.01 -3.66
CA VAL A 36 -8.26 -19.84 -3.98
C VAL A 36 -7.89 -19.92 -5.45
N ALA A 37 -8.24 -18.90 -6.22
CA ALA A 37 -8.02 -18.82 -7.65
C ALA A 37 -7.56 -17.43 -8.07
N VAL A 38 -6.84 -17.36 -9.18
CA VAL A 38 -6.55 -16.11 -9.88
C VAL A 38 -7.71 -15.80 -10.82
N THR A 39 -8.34 -14.65 -10.66
CA THR A 39 -9.49 -14.22 -11.47
C THR A 39 -9.31 -12.77 -11.93
N ASP A 40 -10.12 -12.36 -12.90
CA ASP A 40 -10.26 -10.94 -13.22
C ASP A 40 -10.82 -10.16 -12.02
N CYS A 41 -10.35 -8.92 -11.85
CA CYS A 41 -10.85 -8.03 -10.81
C CYS A 41 -12.29 -7.62 -11.16
N PRO A 42 -13.29 -7.84 -10.29
CA PRO A 42 -14.63 -7.32 -10.51
C PRO A 42 -14.63 -5.78 -10.43
N ASP A 43 -15.65 -5.13 -11.00
CA ASP A 43 -15.84 -3.68 -10.83
C ASP A 43 -16.20 -3.35 -9.38
N LEU A 44 -15.20 -2.84 -8.64
CA LEU A 44 -15.33 -2.51 -7.23
C LEU A 44 -16.15 -1.23 -6.98
N LYS A 45 -16.56 -0.49 -8.01
CA LYS A 45 -17.54 0.62 -7.85
C LYS A 45 -18.95 0.09 -7.57
N GLN A 46 -19.23 -1.16 -7.94
CA GLN A 46 -20.54 -1.76 -7.73
C GLN A 46 -20.71 -2.29 -6.31
N LYS A 47 -21.97 -2.61 -5.95
CA LYS A 47 -22.25 -3.41 -4.74
C LYS A 47 -21.49 -4.75 -4.83
N PRO A 48 -20.95 -5.28 -3.72
CA PRO A 48 -21.09 -4.79 -2.34
C PRO A 48 -20.02 -3.76 -1.91
N PHE A 49 -19.05 -3.44 -2.76
CA PHE A 49 -17.86 -2.71 -2.36
C PHE A 49 -18.02 -1.19 -2.41
N MET A 50 -18.63 -0.66 -3.47
CA MET A 50 -18.91 0.77 -3.65
C MET A 50 -17.66 1.66 -3.46
N LEU A 51 -16.51 1.20 -3.96
CA LEU A 51 -15.25 1.93 -3.89
C LEU A 51 -15.21 3.08 -4.91
N ALA A 52 -14.30 4.03 -4.68
CA ALA A 52 -14.09 5.17 -5.57
C ALA A 52 -13.45 4.81 -6.92
N SER A 53 -12.92 3.60 -7.07
CA SER A 53 -12.25 3.10 -8.27
C SER A 53 -12.78 1.71 -8.65
N GLU A 54 -12.65 1.35 -9.92
CA GLU A 54 -13.10 0.07 -10.46
C GLU A 54 -12.27 -1.13 -10.00
N GLY A 55 -11.05 -0.92 -9.54
CA GLY A 55 -10.15 -2.00 -9.16
C GLY A 55 -8.98 -1.57 -8.30
N ILE A 56 -8.25 -2.58 -7.83
CA ILE A 56 -7.03 -2.47 -7.00
C ILE A 56 -5.75 -2.89 -7.75
N CYS A 57 -5.87 -3.16 -9.05
CA CYS A 57 -4.76 -3.54 -9.91
C CYS A 57 -3.88 -2.32 -10.29
N GLY A 58 -2.76 -2.56 -10.99
CA GLY A 58 -1.88 -1.51 -11.50
C GLY A 58 -0.50 -1.54 -10.85
N ASN A 59 -0.16 -0.52 -10.07
CA ASN A 59 1.13 -0.39 -9.39
C ASN A 59 0.95 -0.48 -7.86
N PRO A 60 0.63 -1.67 -7.32
CA PRO A 60 0.39 -1.84 -5.90
C PRO A 60 1.65 -1.48 -5.10
N ARG A 61 1.46 -0.69 -4.04
CA ARG A 61 2.50 -0.27 -3.11
C ARG A 61 1.93 -0.29 -1.70
N LEU A 62 2.75 -0.65 -0.72
CA LEU A 62 2.43 -0.53 0.69
C LEU A 62 3.12 0.71 1.26
N ALA A 63 2.37 1.54 1.98
CA ALA A 63 2.89 2.66 2.73
C ALA A 63 2.61 2.44 4.21
N ASP A 64 3.67 2.35 5.01
CA ASP A 64 3.58 2.31 6.48
C ASP A 64 3.90 3.70 7.04
N VAL A 65 2.95 4.29 7.76
CA VAL A 65 3.01 5.68 8.23
C VAL A 65 2.70 5.73 9.72
N GLY A 66 3.67 6.17 10.50
CA GLY A 66 3.52 6.37 11.94
C GLY A 66 3.84 5.11 12.74
N GLY A 67 2.93 4.72 13.62
CA GLY A 67 3.07 3.53 14.46
C GLY A 67 2.39 3.70 15.83
N VAL A 68 2.17 2.57 16.50
CA VAL A 68 1.59 2.50 17.85
C VAL A 68 2.28 3.42 18.88
N PRO A 69 3.61 3.65 18.84
CA PRO A 69 4.28 4.58 19.77
C PRO A 69 3.79 6.04 19.71
N TYR A 70 3.06 6.45 18.66
CA TYR A 70 2.42 7.77 18.62
C TYR A 70 1.07 7.83 19.32
N LEU A 71 0.52 6.68 19.72
CA LEU A 71 -0.78 6.57 20.37
C LEU A 71 -0.68 6.28 21.87
N VAL A 72 0.30 5.48 22.29
CA VAL A 72 0.39 4.96 23.66
C VAL A 72 1.73 5.25 24.34
N PRO A 73 1.74 5.49 25.67
CA PRO A 73 0.59 5.51 26.58
C PRO A 73 -0.24 6.80 26.46
N LEU A 74 0.32 7.87 25.88
CA LEU A 74 -0.37 9.13 25.65
C LEU A 74 -0.28 9.51 24.17
N ALA A 75 -1.42 9.87 23.58
CA ALA A 75 -1.52 10.19 22.17
C ALA A 75 -0.74 11.46 21.81
N ARG A 76 -0.02 11.40 20.69
CA ARG A 76 0.74 12.50 20.10
C ARG A 76 -0.04 13.15 18.97
N THR A 77 -0.83 14.16 19.29
CA THR A 77 -1.66 14.89 18.30
C THR A 77 -0.87 15.79 17.37
N ASP A 78 0.42 16.05 17.66
CA ASP A 78 1.37 16.74 16.79
C ASP A 78 1.79 15.91 15.57
N LYS A 79 1.52 14.59 15.60
CA LYS A 79 1.86 13.66 14.52
C LYS A 79 0.75 13.56 13.49
N VAL A 80 0.57 14.65 12.73
CA VAL A 80 -0.36 14.70 11.59
C VAL A 80 0.38 14.36 10.30
N CYS A 81 -0.11 13.37 9.55
CA CYS A 81 0.40 13.04 8.23
C CYS A 81 -0.72 13.14 7.19
N CYS A 82 -0.47 13.90 6.11
CA CYS A 82 -1.34 13.90 4.95
C CYS A 82 -0.96 12.73 4.04
N VAL A 83 -1.90 11.82 3.79
CA VAL A 83 -1.68 10.63 2.94
C VAL A 83 -1.28 11.02 1.52
N LEU A 84 -1.78 12.14 1.01
CA LEU A 84 -1.39 12.65 -0.31
C LEU A 84 0.09 13.03 -0.35
N TRP A 85 0.60 13.65 0.72
CA TRP A 85 2.03 13.96 0.86
C TRP A 85 2.90 12.70 0.91
N ALA A 86 2.46 11.70 1.69
CA ALA A 86 3.21 10.46 1.88
C ALA A 86 3.36 9.70 0.55
N LEU A 87 2.29 9.69 -0.27
CA LEU A 87 2.30 9.06 -1.59
C LEU A 87 3.00 9.94 -2.66
N ALA A 88 2.82 11.26 -2.61
CA ALA A 88 3.42 12.20 -3.56
C ALA A 88 4.91 12.48 -3.30
N GLY A 89 5.48 12.04 -2.18
CA GLY A 89 6.92 12.06 -1.93
C GLY A 89 7.74 11.34 -3.01
N ASP A 90 7.12 10.45 -3.79
CA ASP A 90 7.71 9.81 -4.97
C ASP A 90 7.97 10.81 -6.14
N ALA A 91 7.22 11.91 -6.22
CA ALA A 91 7.33 12.89 -7.30
C ALA A 91 8.43 13.95 -7.08
N ARG A 92 8.89 14.16 -5.84
CA ARG A 92 9.91 15.20 -5.53
C ARG A 92 11.33 14.80 -5.92
N GLY A 93 11.59 13.52 -6.21
CA GLY A 93 12.85 13.05 -6.79
C GLY A 93 13.10 13.48 -8.24
N LYS A 94 12.15 14.17 -8.89
CA LYS A 94 12.30 14.74 -10.25
C LYS A 94 12.30 16.26 -10.30
N LEU A 95 12.23 16.94 -9.14
CA LEU A 95 12.23 18.40 -9.04
C LEU A 95 13.42 18.86 -8.19
N GLN A 96 14.63 18.47 -8.59
CA GLN A 96 15.81 19.30 -8.32
C GLN A 96 16.69 19.40 -9.58
N THR A 97 16.87 20.66 -9.97
CA THR A 97 17.98 21.29 -10.69
C THR A 97 18.12 21.03 -12.19
N HIS A 98 17.63 21.99 -12.98
CA HIS A 98 18.45 22.51 -14.08
C HIS A 98 18.62 24.03 -13.90
N ASN A 99 19.86 24.38 -13.53
CA ASN A 99 20.67 25.59 -13.77
C ASN A 99 20.04 26.96 -13.43
N GLN A 100 20.53 27.74 -12.45
CA GLN A 100 21.88 28.30 -12.25
C GLN A 100 22.22 29.43 -13.26
N THR A 101 22.45 30.62 -12.69
CA THR A 101 23.13 31.85 -13.20
C THR A 101 22.47 32.66 -14.32
N ASP A 102 21.98 33.86 -13.98
CA ASP A 102 22.78 35.12 -13.97
C ASP A 102 22.33 36.02 -12.81
#